data_AF-A0A522AXA7-F1
#
_entry.id   AF-A0A522AXA7-F1
#
_cell.length_a   1.000
_cell.length_b   1.000
_cell.length_c   1.000
_cell.angle_alpha   90.00
_cell.angle_beta   90.00
_cell.angle_gamma   90.00
#
_symmetry.space_group_name_H-M   'P 1'
#
loop_
_entity.id
_entity.type
_entity.pdbx_description
1 polymer ?
#
loop_
_entity_poly.entity_id
_entity_poly.type
_entity_poly.pdbx_seq_one_letter_code
_entity_poly.pdbx_strand_id
1 'polypeptide(L)' 'GEPDDIAQMACWLAGDRSTFVTGQHFVIDGGVSCGLKWADQPEFQKSYHPIKVYRPE' A
#
# COMPACT_ATOMS: atom_id res chain seq x y z
N GLY A 1 -9.01 10.12 5.73
CA GLY A 1 -8.90 10.58 4.36
C GLY A 1 -9.53 11.94 4.35
N GLU A 2 -8.71 12.94 4.63
CA GLU A 2 -9.12 14.33 4.76
C GLU A 2 -8.72 15.10 3.50
N PRO A 3 -9.38 16.23 3.19
CA PRO A 3 -8.98 17.09 2.07
C PRO A 3 -7.50 17.51 2.12
N ASP A 4 -6.95 17.66 3.33
CA ASP A 4 -5.55 18.03 3.53
C ASP A 4 -4.58 16.96 2.98
N ASP A 5 -4.92 15.67 3.07
CA ASP A 5 -4.06 14.59 2.58
C ASP A 5 -3.76 14.74 1.08
N ILE A 6 -4.77 15.12 0.29
CA ILE A 6 -4.63 15.36 -1.16
C ILE A 6 -3.93 16.70 -1.41
N ALA A 7 -4.25 17.74 -0.63
CA ALA A 7 -3.64 19.06 -0.78
C ALA A 7 -2.12 19.01 -0.55
N GLN A 8 -1.66 18.29 0.47
CA GLN A 8 -0.23 18.13 0.75
C GLN A 8 0.52 17.43 -0.40
N MET A 9 -0.09 16.39 -1.00
CA MET A 9 0.49 15.72 -2.17
C MET A 9 0.60 16.69 -3.37
N ALA A 10 -0.45 17.48 -3.62
CA ALA A 10 -0.44 18.49 -4.68
C ALA A 10 0.63 19.57 -4.43
N CYS A 11 0.75 20.07 -3.20
CA CYS A 11 1.79 21.03 -2.82
C CYS A 11 3.21 20.46 -2.99
N TRP A 12 3.41 19.17 -2.68
CA TRP A 12 4.69 18.52 -2.93
C TRP A 12 5.00 18.43 -4.42
N LEU A 13 4.04 18.02 -5.26
CA LEU A 13 4.19 17.93 -6.73
C LEU A 13 4.44 19.28 -7.39
N ALA A 14 3.82 20.34 -6.87
CA ALA A 14 3.98 21.69 -7.38
C ALA A 14 5.31 22.35 -6.96
N GLY A 15 6.01 21.76 -5.98
CA GLY A 15 7.27 22.28 -5.46
C GLY A 15 8.52 21.66 -6.10
N ASP A 16 9.68 22.19 -5.76
CA ASP A 16 10.96 21.77 -6.36
C ASP A 16 11.45 20.39 -5.91
N ARG A 17 10.79 19.78 -4.92
CA ARG A 17 11.17 18.47 -4.36
C ARG A 17 10.80 17.30 -5.28
N SER A 18 9.99 17.52 -6.30
CA SER A 18 9.49 16.51 -7.24
C SER A 18 9.94 16.76 -8.69
N THR A 19 11.02 17.49 -8.92
CA THR A 19 11.47 17.93 -10.27
C THR A 19 11.70 16.80 -11.27
N PHE A 20 12.00 15.58 -10.82
CA PHE A 20 12.17 14.42 -11.69
C PHE A 20 10.94 13.49 -11.74
N VAL A 21 9.89 13.84 -11.02
CA VAL A 21 8.72 12.99 -10.82
C VAL A 21 7.62 13.43 -11.77
N THR A 22 7.52 12.74 -12.91
CA THR A 22 6.57 13.04 -13.99
C THR A 22 5.95 11.78 -14.57
N GLY A 23 4.74 11.91 -15.15
CA GLY A 23 4.01 10.82 -15.79
C GLY A 23 3.52 9.71 -14.85
N GLN A 24 3.49 9.96 -13.54
CA GLN A 24 3.11 8.98 -12.52
C GLN A 24 1.68 9.18 -12.03
N HIS A 25 1.03 8.10 -11.61
CA HIS A 25 -0.23 8.12 -10.88
C HIS A 25 0.07 7.96 -9.39
N PHE A 26 -0.42 8.88 -8.58
CA PHE A 26 -0.28 8.82 -7.12
C PHE A 26 -1.60 8.40 -6.49
N VAL A 27 -1.53 7.44 -5.57
CA VAL A 27 -2.70 6.95 -4.82
C VAL A 27 -2.65 7.54 -3.42
N ILE A 28 -3.72 8.24 -3.03
CA ILE A 28 -3.89 8.89 -1.72
C ILE A 28 -5.19 8.37 -1.10
N ASP A 29 -5.25 7.07 -0.82
CA ASP A 29 -6.48 6.39 -0.38
C ASP A 29 -6.34 5.67 0.97
N GLY A 30 -5.23 5.87 1.68
CA GLY A 30 -4.97 5.17 2.95
C GLY A 30 -4.68 3.68 2.81
N GLY A 31 -4.33 3.20 1.60
CA GLY A 31 -3.97 1.80 1.34
C GLY A 31 -5.15 0.92 0.92
N VAL A 32 -6.30 1.51 0.64
CA VAL A 32 -7.52 0.76 0.25
C VAL A 32 -7.30 0.00 -1.06
N SER A 33 -6.53 0.55 -2.00
CA SER A 33 -6.21 -0.08 -3.28
C SER A 33 -4.99 -1.00 -3.23
N CYS A 34 -4.33 -1.15 -2.07
CA CYS A 34 -3.10 -1.93 -1.96
C CYS A 34 -3.32 -3.46 -1.91
N GLY A 35 -4.56 -3.94 -1.85
CA GLY A 35 -4.84 -5.37 -1.87
C GLY A 35 -6.29 -5.69 -1.50
N LEU A 36 -6.56 -6.98 -1.33
CA LEU A 36 -7.86 -7.45 -0.85
C LEU A 36 -8.05 -7.03 0.61
N LYS A 37 -9.29 -6.65 0.95
CA LYS A 37 -9.68 -6.48 2.35
C LYS A 37 -9.46 -7.80 3.07
N TRP A 38 -9.16 -7.74 4.36
CA TRP A 38 -8.96 -8.95 5.17
C TRP A 38 -10.09 -9.98 5.03
N ALA A 39 -11.35 -9.53 5.01
CA ALA A 39 -12.52 -10.39 4.82
C ALA A 39 -12.48 -11.20 3.51
N ASP A 40 -11.93 -10.60 2.46
CA ASP A 40 -11.91 -11.12 1.09
C ASP A 40 -10.64 -11.94 0.79
N GLN A 41 -9.69 -12.02 1.74
CA GLN A 41 -8.45 -12.78 1.54
C GLN A 41 -8.74 -14.27 1.34
N PRO A 42 -7.91 -14.99 0.55
CA PRO A 42 -8.03 -16.44 0.40
C PRO A 42 -7.94 -17.18 1.73
N GLU A 43 -8.64 -18.32 1.84
CA GLU A 43 -8.71 -19.09 3.08
C GLU A 43 -7.33 -19.55 3.57
N PHE A 44 -6.40 -19.88 2.66
CA PHE A 44 -5.05 -20.31 3.04
C PHE A 44 -4.24 -19.21 3.77
N GLN A 45 -4.59 -17.93 3.62
CA GLN A 45 -3.96 -16.83 4.35
C GLN A 45 -4.60 -16.57 5.72
N LYS A 46 -5.87 -16.94 5.87
CA LYS A 46 -6.67 -16.71 7.08
C LYS A 46 -6.64 -17.90 8.04
N SER A 47 -6.27 -19.08 7.53
CA SER A 47 -6.22 -20.32 8.30
C SER A 47 -4.86 -20.55 8.96
N TYR A 48 -4.89 -21.15 10.16
CA TYR A 48 -3.69 -21.50 10.89
C TYR A 48 -2.95 -22.66 10.21
N HIS A 49 -1.65 -22.47 9.98
CA HIS A 49 -0.75 -23.51 9.49
C HIS A 49 0.41 -23.67 10.48
N PRO A 50 0.67 -24.89 11.00
CA PRO A 50 1.80 -25.10 11.89
C PRO A 50 3.11 -24.83 11.14
N ILE A 51 4.00 -24.06 11.75
CA ILE A 51 5.33 -23.80 11.20
C ILE A 51 6.08 -25.12 11.11
N LYS A 52 6.39 -25.56 9.89
CA LYS A 52 7.26 -26.70 9.64
C LYS A 52 8.69 -26.22 9.54
N VAL A 53 9.48 -26.43 10.59
CA VAL A 53 10.92 -26.19 10.54
C VAL A 53 11.54 -27.31 9.71
N TYR A 54 12.06 -26.97 8.52
CA TYR A 54 12.89 -27.90 7.77
C TYR A 54 14.18 -28.14 8.55
N ARG A 55 14.45 -29.41 8.86
CA ARG A 55 15.66 -29.84 9.57
C ARG A 55 16.35 -30.89 8.68
N PRO A 56 17.30 -30.48 7.81
CA PRO A 56 18.07 -31.43 7.02
C PRO A 56 18.96 -32.26 7.96
N GLU A 57 19.13 -33.55 7.64
CA GLU A 57 20.16 -34.42 8.22
C GLU A 57 21.53 -34.11 7.61
#